data_AF-A0A238KD09-F1
#
_entry.id   AF-A0A238KD09-F1
#
_cell.length_a   1.000
_cell.length_b   1.000
_cell.length_c   1.000
_cell.angle_alpha   90.00
_cell.angle_beta   90.00
_cell.angle_gamma   90.00
#
_symmetry.space_group_name_H-M   'P 1'
#
loop_
_entity.id
_entity.type
_entity.pdbx_description
1 polymer ?
#
loop_
_entity_poly.entity_id
_entity_poly.type
_entity_poly.pdbx_seq_one_letter_code
_entity_poly.pdbx_strand_id
1 'polypeptide(L)'
;MKPEYTLLMVSAFLVMGAKSWRQRRIRRAVRDLPTRLQRQLGEGPTYLPPDEVTPDLEPYVAVHRRTGRIEKLFWGLAILWLAYVAYLEIGALG
;
A
#
# COMPACT_ATOMS: atom_id res chain seq x y z
N MET A 1 -6.66 25.91 -13.31
CA MET A 1 -5.79 24.72 -13.15
C MET A 1 -5.83 23.96 -14.46
N LYS A 2 -4.67 23.56 -15.02
CA LYS A 2 -4.65 22.70 -16.21
C LYS A 2 -5.21 21.31 -15.85
N PRO A 3 -6.01 20.67 -16.73
CA PRO A 3 -6.61 19.36 -16.48
C PRO A 3 -5.57 18.26 -16.19
N GLU A 4 -4.36 18.42 -16.72
CA GLU A 4 -3.15 17.62 -16.47
C GLU A 4 -2.87 17.43 -14.97
N TYR A 5 -2.99 18.51 -14.18
CA TYR A 5 -2.73 18.46 -12.74
C TYR A 5 -3.77 17.63 -11.99
N THR A 6 -5.02 17.62 -12.45
CA THR A 6 -6.08 16.80 -11.85
C THR A 6 -5.84 15.32 -12.10
N LEU A 7 -5.37 14.95 -13.30
CA LEU A 7 -5.04 13.57 -13.66
C LEU A 7 -3.84 13.03 -12.85
N LEU A 8 -2.83 13.86 -12.62
CA LEU A 8 -1.68 13.53 -11.76
C LEU A 8 -2.07 13.48 -10.27
N MET A 9 -2.97 14.35 -9.81
CA MET A 9 -3.49 14.27 -8.44
C MET A 9 -4.20 12.94 -8.20
N VAL A 10 -4.99 12.44 -9.15
CA VAL A 10 -5.69 11.14 -9.01
C VAL A 10 -4.70 9.99 -8.76
N SER A 11 -3.59 9.93 -9.50
CA SER A 11 -2.59 8.88 -9.28
C SER A 11 -1.88 9.02 -7.93
N ALA A 12 -1.53 10.25 -7.53
CA ALA A 12 -0.94 10.53 -6.22
C ALA A 12 -1.90 10.14 -5.08
N PHE A 13 -3.19 10.49 -5.17
CA PHE A 13 -4.19 10.11 -4.18
C PHE A 13 -4.42 8.61 -4.11
N LEU A 14 -4.38 7.91 -5.25
CA LEU A 14 -4.53 6.46 -5.30
C LEU A 14 -3.41 5.75 -4.51
N VAL A 15 -2.15 6.14 -4.77
CA VAL A 15 -0.98 5.56 -4.10
C VAL A 15 -0.93 5.97 -2.62
N MET A 16 -1.16 7.24 -2.32
CA MET A 16 -1.13 7.75 -0.95
C MET A 16 -2.26 7.15 -0.11
N GLY A 17 -3.47 7.05 -0.68
CA GLY A 17 -4.62 6.40 -0.08
C GLY A 17 -4.38 4.91 0.20
N ALA A 18 -3.80 4.19 -0.76
CA ALA A 18 -3.42 2.79 -0.59
C ALA A 18 -2.39 2.60 0.53
N LYS A 19 -1.37 3.46 0.59
CA LYS A 19 -0.34 3.46 1.65
C LYS A 19 -0.94 3.73 3.03
N SER A 20 -1.77 4.76 3.15
CA SER A 20 -2.46 5.10 4.42
C SER A 20 -3.43 4.00 4.84
N TRP A 21 -4.14 3.37 3.91
CA TRP A 21 -5.02 2.24 4.17
C TRP A 21 -4.23 1.02 4.69
N ARG A 22 -3.10 0.68 4.05
CA ARG A 22 -2.20 -0.40 4.49
C ARG A 22 -1.69 -0.13 5.90
N GLN A 23 -1.19 1.07 6.17
CA GLN A 23 -0.71 1.44 7.51
C GLN A 23 -1.80 1.30 8.58
N ARG A 24 -3.03 1.72 8.29
CA ARG A 24 -4.16 1.55 9.22
C ARG A 24 -4.50 0.07 9.47
N ARG A 25 -4.47 -0.77 8.44
CA ARG A 25 -4.75 -2.20 8.55
C ARG A 25 -3.66 -2.93 9.35
N ILE A 26 -2.39 -2.65 9.06
CA ILE A 26 -1.25 -3.21 9.80
C ILE A 26 -1.30 -2.76 11.26
N ARG A 27 -1.48 -1.47 11.53
CA ARG A 27 -1.58 -0.95 12.91
C ARG A 27 -2.69 -1.62 13.72
N ARG A 28 -3.85 -1.87 13.10
CA ARG A 28 -4.95 -2.62 13.76
C ARG A 28 -4.53 -4.06 14.06
N ALA A 29 -3.96 -4.76 13.09
CA ALA A 29 -3.49 -6.13 13.28
C ALA A 29 -2.39 -6.23 14.35
N VAL A 30 -1.49 -5.25 14.45
CA VAL A 30 -0.49 -5.19 15.53
C VAL A 30 -1.14 -4.96 16.89
N ARG A 31 -2.13 -4.06 16.98
CA ARG A 31 -2.85 -3.79 18.22
C ARG A 31 -3.60 -5.02 18.75
N ASP A 32 -4.09 -5.87 17.85
CA ASP A 32 -4.82 -7.09 18.20
C ASP A 32 -3.88 -8.22 18.69
N LEU A 33 -2.55 -8.08 18.52
CA LEU A 33 -1.57 -9.05 19.00
C LEU A 33 -1.27 -8.87 20.50
N PRO A 34 -0.96 -9.97 21.23
CA PRO A 34 -0.39 -9.91 22.58
C PRO A 34 0.90 -9.09 22.63
N THR A 35 1.13 -8.36 23.72
CA THR A 35 2.32 -7.50 23.93
C THR A 35 3.65 -8.24 23.73
N ARG A 36 3.70 -9.55 24.02
CA ARG A 36 4.88 -10.40 23.80
C ARG A 36 5.23 -10.52 22.31
N LEU A 37 4.24 -10.69 21.45
CA LEU A 37 4.42 -10.80 19.99
C LEU A 37 4.66 -9.43 19.35
N GLN A 38 4.06 -8.36 19.89
CA GLN A 38 4.33 -7.00 19.42
C GLN A 38 5.81 -6.62 19.54
N ARG A 39 6.52 -7.10 20.57
CA ARG A 39 7.97 -6.88 20.74
C ARG A 39 8.83 -7.59 19.71
N GLN A 40 8.30 -8.63 19.07
CA GLN A 40 9.00 -9.34 17.99
C GLN A 40 8.83 -8.64 16.64
N LEU A 41 7.90 -7.69 16.54
CA LEU A 41 7.71 -6.87 15.35
C LEU A 41 8.68 -5.69 15.37
N GLY A 42 9.19 -5.31 14.20
CA GLY A 42 10.01 -4.11 14.05
C GLY A 42 9.25 -2.82 14.40
N GLU A 43 9.97 -1.70 14.44
CA GLU A 43 9.37 -0.40 14.76
C GLU A 43 8.26 0.00 13.77
N GLY A 44 7.28 0.74 14.30
CA GLY A 44 6.29 1.42 13.45
C GLY A 44 7.00 2.45 12.56
N PRO A 45 6.51 2.71 11.33
CA PRO A 45 5.18 2.38 10.80
C PRO A 45 5.11 1.11 9.95
N THR A 46 6.24 0.44 9.73
CA THR A 46 6.34 -0.67 8.76
C THR A 46 6.04 -2.03 9.40
N TYR A 47 6.32 -2.17 10.71
CA TYR A 47 6.06 -3.40 11.50
C TYR A 47 6.43 -4.66 10.73
N LEU A 48 7.70 -4.78 10.32
CA LEU A 48 8.13 -5.94 9.55
C LEU A 48 7.88 -7.23 10.36
N PRO A 49 7.33 -8.29 9.74
CA PRO A 49 7.27 -9.59 10.38
C PRO A 49 8.69 -10.09 10.68
N PRO A 50 8.92 -10.80 11.80
CA PRO A 50 10.21 -11.41 12.08
C PRO A 50 10.55 -12.48 11.05
N ASP A 51 11.84 -12.76 10.88
CA ASP A 51 12.33 -13.79 9.96
C ASP A 51 11.85 -15.20 10.37
N GLU A 52 11.78 -15.45 11.68
CA GLU A 52 11.17 -16.65 12.25
C GLU A 52 9.69 -16.41 12.56
N VAL A 53 8.82 -17.04 11.78
CA VAL A 53 7.36 -16.96 11.96
C VAL A 53 6.90 -18.03 12.93
N THR A 54 6.46 -17.62 14.12
CA THR A 54 5.77 -18.50 15.07
C THR A 54 4.31 -18.70 14.66
N PRO A 55 3.65 -19.81 15.05
CA PRO A 55 2.24 -20.07 14.71
C PRO A 55 1.29 -18.93 15.13
N ASP A 56 1.57 -18.29 16.27
CA ASP A 56 0.76 -17.17 16.77
C ASP A 56 0.89 -15.90 15.92
N LEU A 57 1.96 -15.76 15.13
CA LEU A 57 2.20 -14.66 14.19
C LEU A 57 1.67 -14.94 12.78
N GLU A 58 1.29 -16.18 12.48
CA GLU A 58 0.79 -16.58 11.15
C GLU A 58 -0.40 -15.72 10.67
N PRO A 59 -1.41 -15.41 11.51
CA PRO A 59 -2.52 -14.54 11.11
C PRO A 59 -2.05 -13.12 10.74
N TYR A 60 -1.07 -12.60 11.49
CA TYR A 60 -0.48 -11.28 11.22
C TYR A 60 0.29 -11.28 9.89
N VAL A 61 1.12 -12.29 9.65
CA VAL A 61 1.91 -12.44 8.41
C VAL A 61 0.98 -12.55 7.20
N ALA A 62 -0.14 -13.27 7.32
CA ALA A 62 -1.14 -13.36 6.26
C ALA A 62 -1.73 -11.98 5.90
N VAL A 63 -2.07 -11.16 6.91
CA VAL A 63 -2.55 -9.78 6.71
C VAL A 63 -1.46 -8.91 6.08
N HIS A 64 -0.22 -9.02 6.54
CA HIS A 64 0.90 -8.25 6.00
C HIS A 64 1.15 -8.58 4.51
N ARG A 65 1.17 -9.86 4.15
CA ARG A 65 1.31 -10.31 2.76
C ARG A 65 0.13 -9.88 1.89
N ARG A 66 -1.11 -10.03 2.38
CA ARG A 66 -2.32 -9.65 1.63
C ARG A 66 -2.36 -8.15 1.36
N THR A 67 -2.06 -7.32 2.36
CA THR A 67 -2.01 -5.87 2.20
C THR A 67 -0.87 -5.41 1.28
N GLY A 68 0.28 -6.08 1.32
CA GLY A 68 1.37 -5.82 0.38
C GLY A 68 1.02 -6.15 -1.08
N ARG A 69 0.30 -7.25 -1.33
CA ARG A 69 -0.21 -7.56 -2.68
C ARG A 69 -1.17 -6.49 -3.20
N ILE A 70 -2.05 -5.99 -2.32
CA ILE A 70 -3.01 -4.94 -2.68
C ILE A 70 -2.29 -3.63 -2.97
N GLU A 71 -1.28 -3.25 -2.19
CA GLU A 71 -0.44 -2.08 -2.50
C GLU A 71 0.24 -2.23 -3.87
N LYS A 72 0.75 -3.41 -4.19
CA LYS A 72 1.35 -3.69 -5.51
C LYS A 72 0.33 -3.58 -6.65
N LEU A 73 -0.92 -4.01 -6.42
CA LEU A 73 -2.02 -3.81 -7.38
C LEU A 73 -2.32 -2.33 -7.60
N PHE A 74 -2.38 -1.53 -6.54
CA PHE A 74 -2.56 -0.07 -6.67
C PHE A 74 -1.40 0.60 -7.41
N TRP A 75 -0.18 0.13 -7.19
CA TRP A 75 0.99 0.55 -7.97
C TRP A 75 0.84 0.21 -9.46
N GLY A 76 0.40 -1.01 -9.79
CA GLY A 76 0.11 -1.41 -11.16
C GLY A 76 -0.99 -0.55 -11.80
N LEU A 77 -2.05 -0.26 -11.05
CA LEU A 77 -3.14 0.61 -11.51
C LEU A 77 -2.67 2.05 -11.72
N ALA A 78 -1.80 2.56 -10.85
CA ALA A 78 -1.22 3.90 -11.00
C ALA A 78 -0.32 3.99 -12.25
N ILE A 79 0.49 2.96 -12.52
CA ILE A 79 1.29 2.90 -13.76
C ILE A 79 0.39 2.83 -14.99
N LEU A 80 -0.64 1.99 -14.97
CA LEU A 80 -1.60 1.86 -16.07
C LEU A 80 -2.31 3.19 -16.33
N TRP A 81 -2.71 3.90 -15.27
CA TRP A 81 -3.30 5.23 -15.37
C TRP A 81 -2.33 6.25 -15.98
N LEU A 82 -1.06 6.26 -15.56
CA LEU A 82 -0.06 7.15 -16.14
C LEU A 82 0.16 6.86 -17.63
N ALA A 83 0.20 5.59 -18.03
CA ALA A 83 0.28 5.20 -19.44
C ALA A 83 -0.94 5.69 -20.24
N TYR A 84 -2.14 5.60 -19.66
CA TYR A 84 -3.37 6.10 -20.27
C TYR A 84 -3.37 7.63 -20.41
N VAL A 85 -2.92 8.36 -19.38
CA VAL A 85 -2.78 9.83 -19.43
C VAL A 85 -1.76 10.23 -20.50
N ALA A 86 -0.61 9.55 -20.57
CA ALA A 86 0.39 9.79 -21.62
C ALA A 86 -0.16 9.51 -23.02
N TYR A 87 -0.96 8.45 -23.18
CA TYR A 87 -1.65 8.16 -24.44
C TYR A 87 -2.63 9.27 -24.85
N LEU A 88 -3.43 9.78 -23.90
CA LEU A 88 -4.34 10.90 -24.17
C LEU A 88 -3.62 12.18 -24.58
N GLU A 89 -2.51 12.51 -23.92
CA GLU A 89 -1.67 13.66 -24.28
C GLU A 89 -1.10 13.53 -25.70
N ILE A 90 -0.55 12.37 -26.04
CA ILE A 90 0.01 12.11 -27.38
C ILE A 90 -1.09 12.13 -28.45
N GLY A 91 -2.26 11.55 -28.17
CA GLY A 91 -3.40 11.53 -29.08
C GLY A 91 -4.11 12.89 -29.23
N ALA A 92 -3.99 13.79 -28.24
CA ALA A 92 -4.52 15.14 -28.31
C ALA A 92 -3.60 16.14 -29.04
N LEU A 93 -2.31 15.78 -29.21
CA LEU A 93 -1.31 16.54 -29.97
C LEU A 93 -1.24 16.18 -31.47
N GLY A 94 -1.95 15.14 -31.91
CA GLY A 94 -2.06 14.72 -33.32
C GLY A 94 -3.38 15.14 -33.94
#